data_AF-A0A0V1LB40-F1
#
_entry.id   AF-A0A0V1LB40-F1
#
_cell.length_a   1.000
_cell.length_b   1.000
_cell.length_c   1.000
_cell.angle_alpha   90.00
_cell.angle_beta   90.00
_cell.angle_gamma   90.00
#
_symmetry.space_group_name_H-M   'P 1'
#
loop_
_entity.id
_entity.type
_entity.pdbx_description
1 polymer ?
#
loop_
_entity_poly.entity_id
_entity_poly.type
_entity_poly.pdbx_seq_one_letter_code
_entity_poly.pdbx_strand_id
1 'polypeptide(L)'
;MSSLKNVDKSVSRVHRERSQLSSRRRLGELEKKKDYIKRARSHQIKENAIRKLRRKALEKNPDEFYFHMINSKVEDGVHYEKAIDKDENSKEQEKLLQTQNLNYINFKLQIQRQKIKKLLDDFGFLFSLCKVNSVKKHSKSEENEKANSSKKFDLELLKKKFPSGLNFKKLQSELQSLDKSKLNSFQELLKRLRVEKELSIVAEKLHMKKEFAKSKSKGIIPRKKRKGTAIRAPVYKWQFERKR
;
A
#
# COMPACT_ATOMS: atom_id res chain seq x y z
N MET A 1 -65.50 13.83 -22.01
CA MET A 1 -64.72 13.07 -23.01
C MET A 1 -63.33 13.67 -23.14
N SER A 2 -62.31 12.98 -22.63
CA SER A 2 -60.91 13.42 -22.53
C SER A 2 -60.01 12.81 -23.61
N SER A 3 -60.56 11.98 -24.50
CA SER A 3 -59.80 11.19 -25.48
C SER A 3 -59.19 12.04 -26.61
N LEU A 4 -59.88 13.07 -27.11
CA LEU A 4 -59.38 13.92 -28.20
C LEU A 4 -58.48 15.08 -27.74
N LYS A 5 -58.58 15.52 -26.48
CA LYS A 5 -57.77 16.61 -25.90
C LYS A 5 -56.28 16.26 -25.74
N ASN A 6 -55.96 14.98 -25.71
CA ASN A 6 -54.58 14.50 -25.56
C ASN A 6 -53.82 14.47 -26.89
N VAL A 7 -54.54 14.39 -28.03
CA VAL A 7 -53.95 14.37 -29.38
C VAL A 7 -53.44 15.77 -29.77
N ASP A 8 -54.21 16.83 -29.52
CA ASP A 8 -53.74 18.20 -29.76
C ASP A 8 -52.60 18.60 -28.82
N LYS A 9 -52.60 18.06 -27.60
CA LYS A 9 -51.52 18.29 -26.62
C LYS A 9 -50.26 17.49 -26.91
N SER A 10 -50.35 16.32 -27.53
CA SER A 10 -49.18 15.54 -27.94
C SER A 10 -48.44 16.18 -29.12
N VAL A 11 -49.15 16.95 -29.95
CA VAL A 11 -48.57 17.78 -31.04
C VAL A 11 -48.08 19.15 -30.52
N SER A 12 -48.51 19.58 -29.33
CA SER A 12 -48.12 20.86 -28.74
C SER A 12 -46.64 20.90 -28.33
N ARG A 13 -45.95 22.00 -28.63
CA ARG A 13 -44.52 22.16 -28.32
C ARG A 13 -44.29 22.22 -26.81
N VAL A 14 -43.39 21.37 -26.31
CA VAL A 14 -42.95 21.40 -24.91
C VAL A 14 -42.26 22.72 -24.60
N HIS A 15 -42.76 23.47 -23.61
CA HIS A 15 -42.09 24.67 -23.11
C HIS A 15 -40.80 24.29 -22.39
N ARG A 16 -39.67 24.76 -22.91
CA ARG A 16 -38.33 24.52 -22.32
C ARG A 16 -38.01 25.58 -21.28
N GLU A 17 -37.31 25.18 -20.22
CA GLU A 17 -36.87 26.09 -19.17
C GLU A 17 -35.68 26.94 -19.64
N ARG A 18 -35.61 28.20 -19.18
CA ARG A 18 -34.48 29.11 -19.47
C ARG A 18 -33.29 28.85 -18.53
N SER A 19 -32.09 29.01 -19.07
CA SER A 19 -30.82 28.95 -18.32
C SER A 19 -30.57 30.19 -17.45
N GLN A 20 -29.51 30.15 -16.63
CA GLN A 20 -29.00 31.29 -15.86
C GLN A 20 -28.35 32.33 -16.80
N LEU A 21 -28.43 33.62 -16.43
CA LEU A 21 -27.78 34.70 -17.19
C LEU A 21 -26.25 34.51 -17.20
N SER A 22 -25.61 34.76 -18.34
CA SER A 22 -24.17 34.55 -18.54
C SER A 22 -23.31 35.28 -17.50
N SER A 23 -23.63 36.53 -17.19
CA SER A 23 -22.93 37.33 -16.17
C SER A 23 -23.02 36.76 -14.76
N ARG A 24 -24.07 35.98 -14.46
CA ARG A 24 -24.33 35.36 -13.15
C ARG A 24 -24.02 33.86 -13.11
N ARG A 25 -23.43 33.30 -14.17
CA ARG A 25 -23.10 31.87 -14.24
C ARG A 25 -22.19 31.40 -13.09
N ARG A 26 -21.38 32.31 -12.51
CA ARG A 26 -20.55 32.04 -11.33
C ARG A 26 -21.35 31.60 -10.10
N LEU A 27 -22.61 32.01 -9.97
CA LEU A 27 -23.48 31.68 -8.82
C LEU A 27 -24.12 30.29 -8.94
N GLY A 28 -23.87 29.57 -10.04
CA GLY A 28 -24.49 28.28 -10.33
C GLY A 28 -25.80 28.40 -11.11
N GLU A 29 -26.55 27.30 -11.14
CA GLU A 29 -27.80 27.20 -11.88
C GLU A 29 -28.90 28.07 -11.27
N LEU A 30 -29.76 28.63 -12.13
CA LEU A 30 -30.90 29.43 -11.69
C LEU A 30 -32.01 28.50 -11.20
N GLU A 31 -32.17 28.41 -9.88
CA GLU A 31 -33.21 27.60 -9.25
C GLU A 31 -34.61 27.94 -9.77
N LYS A 32 -35.39 26.90 -10.06
CA LYS A 32 -36.78 27.04 -10.50
C LYS A 32 -37.74 26.61 -9.39
N LYS A 33 -39.05 26.76 -9.65
CA LYS A 33 -40.10 26.40 -8.68
C LYS A 33 -39.96 24.95 -8.18
N LYS A 34 -39.61 24.00 -9.06
CA LYS A 34 -39.39 22.59 -8.70
C LYS A 34 -38.24 22.43 -7.70
N ASP A 35 -37.15 23.18 -7.87
CA ASP A 35 -35.97 23.12 -7.01
C ASP A 35 -36.25 23.80 -5.67
N TYR A 36 -36.93 24.94 -5.69
CA TYR A 36 -37.42 25.62 -4.49
C TYR A 36 -38.30 24.69 -3.64
N ILE A 37 -39.25 23.97 -4.25
CA ILE A 37 -40.12 23.04 -3.52
C ILE A 37 -39.29 21.94 -2.86
N LYS A 38 -38.31 21.36 -3.56
CA LYS A 38 -37.41 20.34 -3.00
C LYS A 38 -36.60 20.90 -1.82
N ARG A 39 -36.04 22.11 -1.97
CA ARG A 39 -35.28 22.78 -0.90
C ARG A 39 -36.15 23.09 0.31
N ALA A 40 -37.32 23.68 0.10
CA ALA A 40 -38.26 24.02 1.17
C ALA A 40 -38.71 22.78 1.96
N ARG A 41 -39.04 21.70 1.25
CA ARG A 41 -39.37 20.40 1.89
C ARG A 41 -38.20 19.85 2.70
N SER A 42 -36.98 19.88 2.15
CA SER A 42 -35.78 19.44 2.88
C SER A 42 -35.54 20.26 4.15
N HIS A 43 -35.68 21.59 4.06
CA HIS A 43 -35.57 22.49 5.20
C HIS A 43 -36.62 22.18 6.26
N GLN A 44 -37.89 22.02 5.86
CA GLN A 44 -38.98 21.68 6.78
C GLN A 44 -38.77 20.33 7.48
N ILE A 45 -38.24 19.32 6.78
CA ILE A 45 -37.90 18.02 7.39
C ILE A 45 -36.81 18.20 8.45
N LYS A 46 -35.75 18.95 8.15
CA LYS A 46 -34.66 19.23 9.10
C LYS A 46 -35.15 20.00 10.32
N GLU A 47 -35.93 21.06 10.11
CA GLU A 47 -36.52 21.85 11.20
C GLU A 47 -37.43 21.01 12.10
N ASN A 48 -38.27 20.17 11.50
CA ASN A 48 -39.14 19.27 12.26
C ASN A 48 -38.33 18.23 13.05
N ALA A 49 -37.24 17.71 12.48
CA ALA A 49 -36.33 16.79 13.18
C ALA A 49 -35.64 17.48 14.36
N ILE A 50 -35.11 18.70 14.17
CA ILE A 50 -34.49 19.51 15.23
C ILE A 50 -35.51 19.79 16.34
N ARG A 51 -36.74 20.17 16.00
CA ARG A 51 -37.80 20.42 17.00
C ARG A 51 -38.11 19.16 17.82
N LYS A 52 -38.19 17.99 17.16
CA LYS A 52 -38.40 16.70 17.84
C LYS A 52 -37.23 16.34 18.76
N LEU A 53 -35.98 16.54 18.33
CA LEU A 53 -34.79 16.31 19.14
C LEU A 53 -34.71 17.25 20.34
N ARG A 54 -35.03 18.54 20.16
CA ARG A 54 -35.12 19.52 21.25
C ARG A 54 -36.15 19.09 22.29
N ARG A 55 -37.35 18.68 21.86
CA ARG A 55 -38.38 18.19 22.76
C ARG A 55 -37.91 16.97 23.56
N LYS A 56 -37.30 15.98 22.89
CA LYS A 56 -36.71 14.81 23.56
C LYS A 56 -35.62 15.18 24.57
N ALA A 57 -34.79 16.17 24.26
CA ALA A 57 -33.74 16.63 25.16
C ALA A 57 -34.32 17.33 26.40
N LEU A 58 -35.42 18.07 26.25
CA LEU A 58 -36.14 18.71 27.37
C LEU A 58 -36.90 17.70 28.24
N GLU A 59 -37.49 16.67 27.61
CA GLU A 59 -38.24 15.60 28.28
C GLU A 59 -37.34 14.48 28.84
N LYS A 60 -36.01 14.64 28.79
CA LYS A 60 -35.06 13.60 29.22
C LYS A 60 -35.11 13.41 30.74
N ASN A 61 -35.25 12.16 31.19
CA ASN A 61 -35.13 11.80 32.59
C ASN A 61 -33.62 11.72 32.98
N PRO A 62 -33.14 12.49 33.97
CA PRO A 62 -31.74 12.43 34.40
C PRO A 62 -31.35 11.07 35.00
N ASP A 63 -32.31 10.31 35.53
CA ASP A 63 -32.07 9.03 36.21
C ASP A 63 -32.27 7.82 35.27
N GLU A 64 -32.42 8.04 33.96
CA GLU A 64 -32.58 6.93 33.02
C GLU A 64 -31.31 6.08 32.92
N PHE A 65 -31.47 4.76 33.01
CA PHE A 65 -30.39 3.80 32.86
C PHE A 65 -30.72 2.76 31.79
N TYR A 66 -29.88 2.70 30.77
CA TYR A 66 -29.88 1.63 29.77
C TYR A 66 -28.62 0.79 29.93
N PHE A 67 -28.72 -0.54 29.85
CA PHE A 67 -27.56 -1.44 29.98
C PHE A 67 -26.41 -1.11 29.00
N HIS A 68 -26.72 -0.54 27.83
CA HIS A 68 -25.72 -0.11 26.86
C HIS A 68 -24.86 1.08 27.33
N MET A 69 -25.28 1.80 28.36
CA MET A 69 -24.47 2.86 28.99
C MET A 69 -23.21 2.28 29.67
N ILE A 70 -23.19 0.98 30.02
CA ILE A 70 -21.99 0.32 30.55
C ILE A 70 -20.90 0.24 29.48
N ASN A 71 -21.28 -0.03 28.23
CA ASN A 71 -20.37 -0.25 27.10
C ASN A 71 -20.16 1.01 26.24
N SER A 72 -20.66 2.17 26.69
CA SER A 72 -20.47 3.43 26.00
C SER A 72 -20.01 4.52 26.97
N LYS A 73 -19.51 5.61 26.41
CA LYS A 73 -19.05 6.78 27.16
C LYS A 73 -19.49 8.04 26.43
N VAL A 74 -19.68 9.12 27.16
CA VAL A 74 -19.94 10.45 26.59
C VAL A 74 -18.72 11.30 26.89
N GLU A 75 -18.06 11.80 25.84
CA GLU A 75 -16.92 12.71 25.93
C GLU A 75 -17.28 14.00 25.19
N ASP A 76 -17.13 15.16 25.85
CA ASP A 76 -17.48 16.48 25.32
C ASP A 76 -18.91 16.57 24.74
N GLY A 77 -19.86 15.82 25.32
CA GLY A 77 -21.25 15.78 24.87
C GLY A 77 -21.51 14.91 23.64
N VAL A 78 -20.50 14.21 23.11
CA VAL A 78 -20.63 13.25 22.01
C VAL A 78 -20.55 11.82 22.55
N HIS A 79 -21.45 10.97 22.08
CA HIS A 79 -21.50 9.56 22.46
C HIS A 79 -20.44 8.75 21.69
N TYR A 80 -19.69 7.94 22.42
CA TYR A 80 -18.69 7.01 21.90
C TYR A 80 -18.94 5.61 22.45
N GLU A 81 -18.82 4.61 21.59
CA GLU A 81 -18.78 3.22 22.02
C GLU A 81 -17.41 2.93 22.65
N LYS A 82 -17.40 2.24 23.79
CA LYS A 82 -16.16 1.67 24.30
C LYS A 82 -15.74 0.59 23.31
N ALA A 83 -14.45 0.57 22.97
CA ALA A 83 -13.94 -0.49 22.12
C ALA A 83 -14.27 -1.84 22.77
N ILE A 84 -14.85 -2.75 21.97
CA ILE A 84 -15.02 -4.15 22.37
C ILE A 84 -13.66 -4.63 22.89
N ASP A 85 -13.65 -5.23 24.07
CA ASP A 85 -12.45 -5.80 24.67
C ASP A 85 -11.77 -6.66 23.61
N LYS A 86 -10.62 -6.18 23.11
CA LYS A 86 -9.80 -7.01 22.23
C LYS A 86 -9.35 -8.18 23.08
N ASP A 87 -9.48 -9.41 22.57
CA ASP A 87 -8.95 -10.60 23.24
C ASP A 87 -7.55 -10.29 23.78
N GLU A 88 -7.44 -10.23 25.11
CA GLU A 88 -6.19 -9.92 25.76
C GLU A 88 -5.24 -11.08 25.52
N ASN A 89 -4.25 -10.89 24.66
CA ASN A 89 -3.22 -11.89 24.44
C ASN A 89 -2.27 -11.90 25.64
N SER A 90 -2.06 -13.08 26.23
CA SER A 90 -0.98 -13.26 27.19
C SER A 90 0.36 -12.89 26.54
N LYS A 91 1.31 -12.42 27.36
CA LYS A 91 2.67 -12.07 26.89
C LYS A 91 3.36 -13.22 26.15
N GLU A 92 3.01 -14.47 26.44
CA GLU A 92 3.53 -15.64 25.74
C GLU A 92 2.91 -15.81 24.35
N GLN A 93 1.60 -15.62 24.23
CA GLN A 93 0.88 -15.64 22.95
C GLN A 93 1.40 -14.52 22.04
N GLU A 94 1.66 -13.33 22.55
CA GLU A 94 2.28 -12.25 21.79
C GLU A 94 3.68 -12.62 21.24
N LYS A 95 4.52 -13.27 22.06
CA LYS A 95 5.86 -13.73 21.63
C LYS A 95 5.77 -14.81 20.56
N LEU A 96 4.78 -15.71 20.69
CA LEU A 96 4.51 -16.75 19.69
C LEU A 96 4.08 -16.11 18.37
N LEU A 97 3.10 -15.21 18.40
CA LEU A 97 2.62 -14.45 17.23
C LEU A 97 3.75 -13.66 16.56
N GLN A 98 4.59 -12.97 17.33
CA GLN A 98 5.75 -12.26 16.79
C GLN A 98 6.73 -13.22 16.09
N THR A 99 6.92 -14.43 16.64
CA THR A 99 7.80 -15.45 16.04
C THR A 99 7.20 -16.04 14.77
N GLN A 100 5.90 -16.35 14.77
CA GLN A 100 5.19 -16.83 13.58
C GLN A 100 5.22 -15.79 12.46
N ASN A 101 4.95 -14.52 12.77
CA ASN A 101 5.00 -13.42 11.80
C ASN A 101 6.39 -13.25 11.19
N LEU A 102 7.45 -13.29 12.01
CA LEU A 102 8.83 -13.23 11.54
C LEU A 102 9.12 -14.41 10.59
N ASN A 103 8.78 -15.63 10.99
CA ASN A 103 9.01 -16.82 10.18
C ASN A 103 8.25 -16.77 8.85
N TYR A 104 7.01 -16.31 8.85
CA TYR A 104 6.21 -16.14 7.64
C TYR A 104 6.84 -15.13 6.67
N ILE A 105 7.27 -13.97 7.18
CA ILE A 105 7.94 -12.95 6.35
C ILE A 105 9.26 -13.49 5.79
N ASN A 106 10.07 -14.19 6.59
CA ASN A 106 11.31 -14.83 6.12
C ASN A 106 11.04 -15.87 5.03
N PHE A 107 10.02 -16.71 5.21
CA PHE A 107 9.61 -17.68 4.21
C PHE A 107 9.20 -17.00 2.89
N LYS A 108 8.37 -15.95 2.95
CA LYS A 108 8.00 -15.17 1.76
C LYS A 108 9.21 -14.50 1.11
N LEU A 109 10.13 -13.95 1.89
CA LEU A 109 11.37 -13.36 1.41
C LEU A 109 12.25 -14.39 0.70
N GLN A 110 12.37 -15.60 1.24
CA GLN A 110 13.09 -16.70 0.60
C GLN A 110 12.46 -17.11 -0.73
N ILE A 111 11.12 -17.24 -0.79
CA ILE A 111 10.40 -17.48 -2.04
C ILE A 111 10.71 -16.39 -3.06
N GLN A 112 10.69 -15.12 -2.67
CA GLN A 112 11.00 -14.02 -3.59
C GLN A 112 12.44 -14.08 -4.09
N ARG A 113 13.42 -14.38 -3.21
CA ARG A 113 14.82 -14.57 -3.60
C ARG A 113 15.00 -15.71 -4.58
N GLN A 114 14.32 -16.84 -4.37
CA GLN A 114 14.35 -17.96 -5.31
C GLN A 114 13.72 -17.59 -6.66
N LYS A 115 12.61 -16.86 -6.68
CA LYS A 115 11.98 -16.35 -7.91
C LYS A 115 12.86 -15.36 -8.66
N ILE A 116 13.58 -14.49 -7.95
CA ILE A 116 14.57 -13.57 -8.54
C ILE A 116 15.73 -14.36 -9.13
N LYS A 117 16.27 -15.34 -8.39
CA LYS A 117 17.35 -16.21 -8.87
C LYS A 117 16.96 -16.93 -10.15
N LYS A 118 15.79 -17.58 -10.18
CA LYS A 118 15.27 -18.25 -11.39
C LYS A 118 15.20 -17.31 -12.60
N LEU A 119 14.63 -16.11 -12.44
CA LEU A 119 14.60 -15.13 -13.54
C LEU A 119 16.00 -14.72 -13.99
N LEU A 120 16.93 -14.51 -13.07
CA LEU A 120 18.32 -14.16 -13.41
C LEU A 120 19.02 -15.28 -14.15
N ASP A 121 18.80 -16.53 -13.77
CA ASP A 121 19.32 -17.71 -14.45
C ASP A 121 18.74 -17.81 -15.87
N ASP A 122 17.43 -17.61 -16.03
CA ASP A 122 16.75 -17.57 -17.34
C ASP A 122 17.31 -16.45 -18.23
N PHE A 123 17.55 -15.25 -17.67
CA PHE A 123 18.21 -14.16 -18.38
C PHE A 123 19.64 -14.52 -18.79
N GLY A 124 20.43 -15.08 -17.87
CA GLY A 124 21.80 -15.50 -18.13
C GLY A 124 21.89 -16.49 -19.30
N PHE A 125 20.97 -17.45 -19.36
CA PHE A 125 20.84 -18.39 -20.46
C PHE A 125 20.51 -17.68 -21.79
N LEU A 126 19.52 -16.77 -21.79
CA LEU A 126 19.14 -16.00 -22.98
C LEU A 126 20.27 -15.09 -23.50
N PHE A 127 21.01 -14.42 -22.61
CA PHE A 127 22.15 -13.59 -23.00
C PHE A 127 23.37 -14.42 -23.44
N SER A 128 23.55 -15.63 -22.89
CA SER A 128 24.57 -16.58 -23.35
C SER A 128 24.27 -17.09 -24.76
N LEU A 129 23.00 -17.35 -25.08
CA LEU A 129 22.55 -17.69 -26.44
C LEU A 129 22.74 -16.54 -27.43
N CYS A 130 22.68 -15.27 -26.99
CA CYS A 130 22.99 -14.13 -27.85
C CYS A 130 24.49 -13.90 -28.09
N LYS A 131 25.39 -14.55 -27.31
CA LYS A 131 26.85 -14.44 -27.50
C LYS A 131 27.43 -15.39 -28.55
N VAL A 132 26.67 -16.36 -29.04
CA VAL A 132 27.05 -17.16 -30.20
C VAL A 132 26.59 -16.46 -31.48
N ASN A 133 27.21 -15.32 -31.79
CA ASN A 133 27.25 -14.72 -33.14
C ASN A 133 28.37 -13.67 -33.30
N SER A 134 29.35 -13.61 -32.39
CA SER A 134 30.61 -12.90 -32.64
C SER A 134 31.64 -13.88 -33.18
N VAL A 135 31.75 -13.90 -34.50
CA VAL A 135 32.87 -14.35 -35.35
C VAL A 135 34.05 -14.97 -34.59
N LYS A 136 34.25 -16.29 -34.79
CA LYS A 136 35.52 -16.95 -34.53
C LYS A 136 36.62 -16.27 -35.37
N LYS A 137 37.56 -15.57 -34.73
CA LYS A 137 38.93 -15.47 -35.25
C LYS A 137 39.75 -16.55 -34.58
N HIS A 138 40.29 -17.43 -35.39
CA HIS A 138 41.17 -18.52 -35.00
C HIS A 138 42.47 -17.98 -34.38
N SER A 139 42.90 -18.60 -33.28
CA SER A 139 44.31 -18.90 -33.03
C SER A 139 44.40 -20.07 -32.05
N LYS A 140 45.09 -21.13 -32.48
CA LYS A 140 45.39 -22.37 -31.76
C LYS A 140 46.47 -22.15 -30.69
N SER A 141 46.28 -22.76 -29.52
CA SER A 141 47.22 -23.55 -28.69
C SER A 141 46.60 -23.69 -27.30
N GLU A 142 46.10 -24.87 -26.93
CA GLU A 142 46.78 -25.97 -26.22
C GLU A 142 46.94 -25.78 -24.69
N GLU A 143 46.43 -26.81 -24.00
CA GLU A 143 46.69 -27.30 -22.64
C GLU A 143 46.00 -26.70 -21.39
N ASN A 144 45.24 -27.60 -20.76
CA ASN A 144 45.16 -27.96 -19.33
C ASN A 144 44.90 -26.88 -18.27
N GLU A 145 43.81 -27.05 -17.49
CA GLU A 145 43.87 -27.49 -16.08
C GLU A 145 42.55 -27.22 -15.32
N LYS A 146 42.27 -28.12 -14.37
CA LYS A 146 41.12 -28.14 -13.46
C LYS A 146 41.07 -26.89 -12.57
N ALA A 147 39.88 -26.34 -12.29
CA ALA A 147 39.70 -25.50 -11.10
C ALA A 147 38.25 -25.49 -10.59
N ASN A 148 37.99 -26.30 -9.56
CA ASN A 148 37.03 -25.97 -8.51
C ASN A 148 37.48 -24.67 -7.85
N SER A 149 36.68 -23.60 -7.87
CA SER A 149 36.60 -22.66 -6.76
C SER A 149 35.36 -21.79 -6.86
N SER A 150 34.64 -21.76 -5.75
CA SER A 150 33.51 -20.92 -5.42
C SER A 150 33.82 -19.43 -5.60
N LYS A 151 33.60 -18.90 -6.81
CA LYS A 151 33.63 -17.46 -7.04
C LYS A 151 32.37 -16.85 -6.43
N LYS A 152 32.53 -16.30 -5.22
CA LYS A 152 31.61 -15.30 -4.66
C LYS A 152 31.30 -14.29 -5.77
N PHE A 153 30.01 -14.12 -6.06
CA PHE A 153 29.54 -13.12 -7.02
C PHE A 153 29.84 -11.73 -6.43
N ASP A 154 30.98 -11.17 -6.80
CA ASP A 154 31.37 -9.82 -6.42
C ASP A 154 30.47 -8.81 -7.14
N LEU A 155 29.49 -8.31 -6.40
CA LEU A 155 28.54 -7.27 -6.83
C LEU A 155 29.26 -5.98 -7.30
N GLU A 156 30.52 -5.79 -6.90
CA GLU A 156 31.38 -4.66 -7.32
C GLU A 156 31.92 -4.78 -8.74
N LEU A 157 32.15 -6.00 -9.25
CA LEU A 157 32.53 -6.25 -10.64
C LEU A 157 31.36 -5.97 -11.62
N LEU A 158 30.12 -6.20 -11.16
CA LEU A 158 28.92 -5.82 -11.89
C LEU A 158 28.78 -4.29 -11.96
N LYS A 159 29.08 -3.56 -10.89
CA LYS A 159 29.06 -2.08 -10.90
C LYS A 159 30.15 -1.48 -11.79
N LYS A 160 31.32 -2.10 -11.91
CA LYS A 160 32.40 -1.68 -12.83
C LYS A 160 32.13 -2.00 -14.31
N LYS A 161 31.25 -2.96 -14.61
CA LYS A 161 30.84 -3.33 -15.99
C LYS A 161 29.68 -2.52 -16.56
N PHE A 162 29.07 -1.63 -15.78
CA PHE A 162 28.17 -0.62 -16.32
C PHE A 162 28.98 0.66 -16.57
N PRO A 163 29.34 0.97 -17.83
CA PRO A 163 30.04 2.20 -18.13
C PRO A 163 29.18 3.40 -17.71
N SER A 164 29.78 4.32 -16.95
CA SER A 164 29.27 5.67 -16.74
C SER A 164 28.97 6.28 -18.11
N GLY A 165 27.68 6.46 -18.42
CA GLY A 165 27.23 6.90 -19.74
C GLY A 165 26.26 5.93 -20.42
N LEU A 166 25.30 5.36 -19.68
CA LEU A 166 24.13 4.74 -20.29
C LEU A 166 23.30 5.84 -20.97
N ASN A 167 23.54 6.06 -22.27
CA ASN A 167 22.69 6.88 -23.11
C ASN A 167 21.27 6.32 -23.06
N PHE A 168 20.41 6.92 -22.24
CA PHE A 168 19.03 6.49 -22.01
C PHE A 168 18.27 6.31 -23.34
N LYS A 169 18.54 7.16 -24.34
CA LYS A 169 17.98 7.05 -25.70
C LYS A 169 18.41 5.80 -26.47
N LYS A 170 19.67 5.36 -26.32
CA LYS A 170 20.23 4.18 -27.00
C LYS A 170 19.72 2.88 -26.35
N LEU A 171 19.60 2.89 -25.01
CA LEU A 171 18.96 1.81 -24.27
C LEU A 171 17.46 1.71 -24.62
N GLN A 172 16.79 2.84 -24.80
CA GLN A 172 15.37 2.90 -25.14
C GLN A 172 15.10 2.41 -26.57
N SER A 173 16.00 2.67 -27.53
CA SER A 173 15.92 2.09 -28.87
C SER A 173 16.23 0.59 -28.89
N GLU A 174 17.22 0.11 -28.11
CA GLU A 174 17.53 -1.32 -27.98
C GLU A 174 16.40 -2.08 -27.25
N LEU A 175 15.74 -1.45 -26.27
CA LEU A 175 14.54 -1.95 -25.60
C LEU A 175 13.32 -2.01 -26.54
N GLN A 176 13.19 -1.09 -27.49
CA GLN A 176 12.12 -1.13 -28.51
C GLN A 176 12.33 -2.26 -29.53
N SER A 177 13.58 -2.69 -29.78
CA SER A 177 13.91 -3.84 -30.63
C SER A 177 13.88 -5.19 -29.92
N LEU A 178 13.70 -5.23 -28.59
CA LEU A 178 13.62 -6.47 -27.82
C LEU A 178 12.21 -7.08 -27.91
N ASP A 179 12.14 -8.40 -28.00
CA ASP A 179 10.87 -9.13 -27.94
C ASP A 179 10.06 -8.69 -26.72
N LYS A 180 8.76 -8.43 -26.91
CA LYS A 180 7.83 -8.00 -25.85
C LYS A 180 7.89 -8.92 -24.61
N SER A 181 8.21 -10.20 -24.79
CA SER A 181 8.44 -11.18 -23.71
C SER A 181 9.62 -10.83 -22.81
N LYS A 182 10.74 -10.37 -23.38
CA LYS A 182 11.97 -9.98 -22.65
C LYS A 182 11.78 -8.69 -21.85
N LEU A 183 11.01 -7.75 -22.39
CA LEU A 183 10.63 -6.53 -21.66
C LEU A 183 9.77 -6.87 -20.44
N ASN A 184 8.80 -7.76 -20.61
CA ASN A 184 7.91 -8.18 -19.54
C ASN A 184 8.67 -8.88 -18.40
N SER A 185 9.59 -9.80 -18.72
CA SER A 185 10.41 -10.48 -17.70
C SER A 185 11.33 -9.50 -16.96
N PHE A 186 11.84 -8.46 -17.64
CA PHE A 186 12.71 -7.48 -17.00
C PHE A 186 11.92 -6.57 -16.05
N GLN A 187 10.74 -6.12 -16.48
CA GLN A 187 9.81 -5.39 -15.61
C GLN A 187 9.41 -6.25 -14.41
N GLU A 188 9.19 -7.54 -14.60
CA GLU A 188 8.89 -8.48 -13.53
C GLU A 188 10.06 -8.60 -12.54
N LEU A 189 11.30 -8.73 -13.02
CA LEU A 189 12.49 -8.76 -12.17
C LEU A 189 12.61 -7.50 -11.31
N LEU A 190 12.40 -6.31 -11.90
CA LEU A 190 12.42 -5.04 -11.17
C LEU A 190 11.33 -4.97 -10.08
N LYS A 191 10.12 -5.44 -10.39
CA LYS A 191 9.03 -5.53 -9.41
C LYS A 191 9.40 -6.47 -8.26
N ARG A 192 9.94 -7.66 -8.56
CA ARG A 192 10.35 -8.64 -7.55
C ARG A 192 11.49 -8.11 -6.67
N LEU A 193 12.48 -7.42 -7.25
CA LEU A 193 13.55 -6.77 -6.49
C LEU A 193 13.03 -5.68 -5.54
N ARG A 194 11.99 -4.93 -5.95
CA ARG A 194 11.34 -3.95 -5.07
C ARG A 194 10.66 -4.64 -3.89
N VAL A 195 9.88 -5.69 -4.16
CA VAL A 195 9.19 -6.46 -3.13
C VAL A 195 10.18 -7.14 -2.16
N GLU A 196 11.30 -7.68 -2.66
CA GLU A 196 12.33 -8.28 -1.80
C GLU A 196 12.92 -7.27 -0.83
N LYS A 197 13.21 -6.04 -1.29
CA LYS A 197 13.68 -4.95 -0.43
C LYS A 197 12.66 -4.60 0.65
N GLU A 198 11.39 -4.46 0.28
CA GLU A 198 10.31 -4.15 1.22
C GLU A 198 10.17 -5.25 2.28
N LEU A 199 10.15 -6.52 1.88
CA LEU A 199 10.10 -7.66 2.79
C LEU A 199 11.34 -7.72 3.70
N SER A 200 12.53 -7.39 3.19
CA SER A 200 13.76 -7.34 3.99
C SER A 200 13.65 -6.30 5.09
N ILE A 201 13.16 -5.10 4.77
CA ILE A 201 12.96 -4.02 5.74
C ILE A 201 11.94 -4.43 6.82
N VAL A 202 10.85 -5.09 6.43
CA VAL A 202 9.83 -5.60 7.37
C VAL A 202 10.43 -6.69 8.27
N ALA A 203 11.16 -7.65 7.69
CA ALA A 203 11.82 -8.73 8.42
C ALA A 203 12.78 -8.17 9.48
N GLU A 204 13.64 -7.23 9.09
CA GLU A 204 14.55 -6.55 10.01
C GLU A 204 13.82 -5.79 11.12
N LYS A 205 12.74 -5.06 10.80
CA LYS A 205 11.94 -4.37 11.81
C LYS A 205 11.32 -5.33 12.82
N LEU A 206 10.76 -6.45 12.37
CA LEU A 206 10.18 -7.48 13.23
C LEU A 206 11.26 -8.16 14.08
N HIS A 207 12.41 -8.48 13.48
CA HIS A 207 13.56 -9.03 14.18
C HIS A 207 14.03 -8.09 15.30
N MET A 208 14.21 -6.80 15.01
CA MET A 208 14.64 -5.82 16.00
C MET A 208 13.59 -5.61 17.11
N LYS A 209 12.30 -5.68 16.79
CA LYS A 209 11.23 -5.67 17.81
C LYS A 209 11.32 -6.89 18.73
N LYS A 210 11.54 -8.08 18.16
CA LYS A 210 11.69 -9.34 18.92
C LYS A 210 12.91 -9.28 19.85
N GLU A 211 14.06 -8.84 19.36
CA GLU A 211 15.29 -8.72 20.16
C GLU A 211 15.17 -7.64 21.24
N PHE A 212 14.51 -6.52 20.95
CA PHE A 212 14.21 -5.49 21.93
C PHE A 212 13.26 -5.99 23.03
N ALA A 213 12.22 -6.74 22.67
CA ALA A 213 11.30 -7.35 23.64
C ALA A 213 12.05 -8.34 24.55
N LYS A 214 12.92 -9.18 23.98
CA LYS A 214 13.78 -10.11 24.75
C LYS A 214 14.72 -9.37 25.70
N SER A 215 15.37 -8.29 25.26
CA SER A 215 16.29 -7.54 26.12
C SER A 215 15.54 -6.83 27.25
N LYS A 216 14.35 -6.26 26.96
CA LYS A 216 13.48 -5.65 27.96
C LYS A 216 13.05 -6.65 29.03
N SER A 217 12.71 -7.90 28.65
CA SER A 217 12.43 -8.97 29.61
C SER A 217 13.62 -9.33 30.51
N LYS A 218 14.85 -9.05 30.08
CA LYS A 218 16.08 -9.24 30.87
C LYS A 218 16.52 -7.98 31.64
N GLY A 219 15.72 -6.91 31.62
CA GLY A 219 16.07 -5.63 32.24
C GLY A 219 17.09 -4.78 31.45
N ILE A 220 17.54 -5.24 30.28
CA ILE A 220 18.54 -4.53 29.47
C ILE A 220 17.83 -3.65 28.44
N ILE A 221 18.00 -2.33 28.56
CA ILE A 221 17.41 -1.34 27.65
C ILE A 221 18.50 -0.85 26.68
N PRO A 222 18.49 -1.30 25.40
CA PRO A 222 19.53 -0.90 24.46
C PRO A 222 19.35 0.55 23.99
N ARG A 223 20.47 1.25 23.78
CA ARG A 223 20.46 2.65 23.31
C ARG A 223 20.10 2.70 21.82
N LYS A 224 19.05 3.42 21.45
CA LYS A 224 18.66 3.62 20.04
C LYS A 224 19.66 4.57 19.37
N LYS A 225 20.48 4.06 18.45
CA LYS A 225 21.40 4.87 17.64
C LYS A 225 20.69 5.57 16.48
N ARG A 226 19.74 4.87 15.84
CA ARG A 226 18.99 5.40 14.69
C ARG A 226 17.51 5.01 14.77
N LYS A 227 16.64 5.97 14.50
CA LYS A 227 15.20 5.74 14.34
C LYS A 227 14.94 4.97 13.03
N GLY A 228 13.97 4.05 13.08
CA GLY A 228 13.48 3.36 11.89
C GLY A 228 12.64 4.32 11.04
N THR A 229 12.72 4.17 9.72
CA THR A 229 11.91 4.93 8.75
C THR A 229 11.15 3.96 7.86
N ALA A 230 10.40 4.44 6.88
CA ALA A 230 9.75 3.56 5.89
C ALA A 230 10.78 2.63 5.21
N ILE A 231 11.97 3.15 4.92
CA ILE A 231 13.01 2.52 4.07
C ILE A 231 14.01 1.67 4.87
N ARG A 232 14.05 1.75 6.21
CA ARG A 232 15.01 0.98 7.02
C ARG A 232 14.50 0.62 8.41
N ALA A 233 15.06 -0.45 8.97
CA ALA A 233 14.84 -0.82 10.37
C ALA A 233 15.57 0.12 11.37
N PRO A 234 15.08 0.23 12.61
CA PRO A 234 15.78 0.94 13.68
C PRO A 234 17.07 0.20 14.09
N VAL A 235 18.11 0.96 14.45
CA VAL A 235 19.39 0.40 14.92
C VAL A 235 19.57 0.71 16.39
N TYR A 236 19.84 -0.34 17.17
CA TYR A 236 20.08 -0.27 18.61
C TYR A 236 21.51 -0.72 18.94
N LYS A 237 22.07 -0.18 20.03
CA LYS A 237 23.35 -0.57 20.61
C LYS A 237 23.08 -1.19 21.98
N TRP A 238 23.40 -2.47 22.12
CA TRP A 238 23.41 -3.13 23.43
C TRP A 238 24.71 -2.80 24.15
N GLN A 239 24.65 -2.74 25.48
CA GLN A 239 25.86 -2.75 26.30
C GLN A 239 26.55 -4.10 26.14
N PHE A 240 27.89 -4.07 26.20
CA PHE A 240 28.68 -5.29 26.10
C PHE A 240 28.60 -6.03 27.43
N GLU A 241 27.75 -7.04 27.48
CA GLU A 241 27.59 -7.92 28.63
C GLU A 241 27.60 -9.36 28.15
N ARG A 242 28.41 -10.21 28.80
CA ARG A 242 28.42 -11.64 28.51
C ARG A 242 27.10 -12.24 28.98
N LYS A 243 26.42 -12.95 28.09
CA LYS A 243 25.25 -13.76 28.47
C LYS A 243 25.72 -14.80 29.50
N ARG A 244 25.17 -14.73 30.70
CA ARG A 244 25.27 -15.80 31.68
C ARG A 244 24.45 -16.99 31.21
#